data_AF-A0A432QGI5-F1
#
_entry.id   AF-A0A432QGI5-F1
#
_cell.length_a   1.000
_cell.length_b   1.000
_cell.length_c   1.000
_cell.angle_alpha   90.00
_cell.angle_beta   90.00
_cell.angle_gamma   90.00
#
_symmetry.space_group_name_H-M   'P 1'
#
loop_
_entity.id
_entity.type
_entity.pdbx_description
1 polymer ?
#
loop_
_entity_poly.entity_id
_entity_poly.type
_entity_poly.pdbx_seq_one_letter_code
_entity_poly.pdbx_strand_id
1 'polypeptide(L)'
;MKYTIPLAAVLGLVFFALLGSQIPGMQYIFGILIPYAAVLVFVGGFCYKVLQWAKSPVPFKIPTTCGQGYSLDWIKRDRLEAPVNSLEVAGRMFLEIVLFRSLWRNTKSEVHAGPKLTYESSKWLWLFALVFHYSFLVVLLRHLRLFLEPIPSLVGIVEYADGILQIGAPTMYLTDATLLLGLLLLFGRRLINRQVRYISLPNDYFPLFLIMGIAVTGILMRFFLRGGIDITVIKTLAVGLVTFHPTISGDLGAIFYAHIFLVC
;
A
#
# COMPACT_ATOMS: atom_id res chain seq x y z
N MET A 1 -7.87 -9.33 21.33
CA MET A 1 -6.58 -10.03 21.22
C MET A 1 -6.02 -10.09 19.80
N LYS A 2 -6.81 -10.40 18.75
CA LYS A 2 -6.26 -10.57 17.38
C LYS A 2 -5.53 -9.36 16.79
N TYR A 3 -5.96 -8.14 17.10
CA TYR A 3 -5.33 -6.89 16.61
C TYR A 3 -4.35 -6.25 17.60
N THR A 4 -4.39 -6.62 18.88
CA THR A 4 -3.52 -6.03 19.91
C THR A 4 -2.08 -6.50 19.76
N ILE A 5 -1.87 -7.77 19.40
CA ILE A 5 -0.53 -8.32 19.16
C ILE A 5 0.14 -7.64 17.95
N PRO A 6 -0.50 -7.53 16.77
CA PRO A 6 0.06 -6.77 15.65
C PRO A 6 0.36 -5.32 15.97
N LEU A 7 -0.53 -4.64 16.71
CA LEU A 7 -0.30 -3.25 17.12
C LEU A 7 0.92 -3.13 18.04
N ALA A 8 1.02 -3.99 19.06
CA ALA A 8 2.16 -4.01 19.97
C ALA A 8 3.47 -4.34 19.23
N ALA A 9 3.43 -5.26 18.25
CA ALA A 9 4.57 -5.59 17.41
C ALA A 9 5.05 -4.37 16.61
N VAL A 10 4.16 -3.66 15.92
CA VAL A 10 4.54 -2.47 15.14
C VAL A 10 5.05 -1.34 16.04
N LEU A 11 4.41 -1.10 17.20
CA LEU A 11 4.92 -0.14 18.17
C LEU A 11 6.31 -0.56 18.69
N GLY A 12 6.52 -1.85 18.95
CA GLY A 12 7.81 -2.41 19.31
C GLY A 12 8.89 -2.16 18.25
N LEU A 13 8.56 -2.34 16.97
CA LEU A 13 9.46 -2.04 15.84
C LEU A 13 9.80 -0.54 15.78
N VAL A 14 8.80 0.34 15.97
CA VAL A 14 9.00 1.79 16.02
C VAL A 14 9.98 2.15 17.15
N PHE A 15 9.72 1.69 18.38
CA PHE A 15 10.58 1.97 19.53
C PHE A 15 11.98 1.39 19.37
N PHE A 16 12.07 0.17 18.84
CA PHE A 16 13.35 -0.48 18.55
C PHE A 16 14.21 0.35 17.61
N ALA A 17 13.63 0.89 16.53
CA ALA A 17 14.37 1.72 15.58
C ALA A 17 14.68 3.12 16.13
N LEU A 18 13.73 3.75 16.84
CA LEU A 18 13.93 5.07 17.44
C LEU A 18 15.06 5.08 18.48
N LEU A 19 15.09 4.07 19.37
CA LEU A 19 16.11 3.96 20.41
C LEU A 19 17.42 3.37 19.85
N GLY A 20 17.31 2.36 19.00
CA GLY A 20 18.47 1.68 18.42
C GLY A 20 19.31 2.61 17.54
N SER A 21 18.68 3.51 16.78
CA SER A 21 19.39 4.45 15.91
C SER A 21 20.17 5.55 16.65
N GLN A 22 19.88 5.77 17.94
CA GLN A 22 20.60 6.72 18.78
C GLN A 22 21.93 6.17 19.34
N ILE A 23 22.15 4.85 19.23
CA ILE A 23 23.40 4.23 19.67
C ILE A 23 24.49 4.51 18.62
N PRO A 24 25.68 5.03 19.00
CA PRO A 24 26.76 5.29 18.06
C PRO A 24 27.10 4.05 17.21
N GLY A 25 27.16 4.24 15.89
CA GLY A 25 27.44 3.17 14.91
C GLY A 25 26.21 2.38 14.43
N MET A 26 25.09 2.36 15.18
CA MET A 26 23.87 1.65 14.74
C MET A 26 23.20 2.30 13.52
N GLN A 27 23.49 3.58 13.26
CA GLN A 27 23.06 4.30 12.05
C GLN A 27 23.44 3.55 10.76
N TYR A 28 24.62 2.92 10.72
CA TYR A 28 25.04 2.10 9.58
C TYR A 28 24.14 0.86 9.41
N ILE A 29 23.78 0.21 10.52
CA ILE A 29 22.92 -0.97 10.50
C ILE A 29 21.52 -0.61 9.99
N PHE A 30 20.90 0.43 10.54
CA PHE A 30 19.56 0.85 10.15
C PHE A 30 19.50 1.51 8.76
N GLY A 31 20.52 2.27 8.38
CA GLY A 31 20.54 3.02 7.13
C GLY A 31 21.08 2.25 5.93
N ILE A 32 21.85 1.18 6.13
CA ILE A 32 22.54 0.46 5.04
C ILE A 32 22.30 -1.05 5.11
N LEU A 33 22.68 -1.70 6.21
CA LEU A 33 22.65 -3.16 6.31
C LEU A 33 21.22 -3.72 6.21
N ILE A 34 20.30 -3.14 6.99
CA ILE A 34 18.90 -3.58 7.01
C ILE A 34 18.22 -3.36 5.65
N PRO A 35 18.33 -2.18 4.99
CA PRO A 35 17.81 -2.00 3.63
C PRO A 35 18.29 -3.05 2.62
N TYR A 36 19.59 -3.37 2.60
CA TYR A 36 20.09 -4.43 1.71
C TYR A 36 19.55 -5.81 2.09
N ALA A 37 19.52 -6.15 3.37
CA ALA A 37 18.95 -7.42 3.84
C ALA A 37 17.47 -7.54 3.45
N ALA A 38 16.69 -6.47 3.62
CA ALA A 38 15.28 -6.40 3.25
C ALA A 38 15.07 -6.63 1.75
N VAL A 39 15.84 -5.96 0.89
CA VAL A 39 15.77 -6.17 -0.56
C VAL A 39 16.14 -7.61 -0.93
N LEU A 40 17.18 -8.18 -0.34
CA LEU A 40 17.58 -9.57 -0.59
C LEU A 40 16.49 -10.57 -0.19
N VAL A 41 15.92 -10.40 1.01
CA VAL A 41 14.83 -11.25 1.50
C VAL A 41 13.56 -11.08 0.66
N PHE A 42 13.21 -9.84 0.29
CA PHE A 42 12.06 -9.56 -0.55
C PHE A 42 12.19 -10.18 -1.93
N VAL A 43 13.29 -9.91 -2.65
CA VAL A 43 13.51 -10.43 -4.01
C VAL A 43 13.67 -11.94 -3.99
N GLY A 44 14.48 -12.49 -3.08
CA GLY A 44 14.68 -13.93 -2.95
C GLY A 44 13.40 -14.67 -2.57
N GLY A 45 12.66 -14.15 -1.59
CA GLY A 45 11.38 -14.69 -1.15
C GLY A 45 10.29 -14.59 -2.21
N PHE A 46 10.23 -13.48 -2.95
CA PHE A 46 9.32 -13.30 -4.08
C PHE A 46 9.60 -14.32 -5.18
N CYS A 47 10.87 -14.45 -5.62
CA CYS A 47 11.27 -15.44 -6.60
C CYS A 47 10.93 -16.87 -6.13
N TYR A 48 11.23 -17.20 -4.87
CA TYR A 48 10.88 -18.50 -4.29
C TYR A 48 9.38 -18.78 -4.35
N LYS A 49 8.54 -17.79 -4.00
CA LYS A 49 7.07 -17.92 -4.05
C LYS A 49 6.55 -18.06 -5.48
N VAL A 50 7.08 -17.30 -6.44
CA VAL A 50 6.72 -17.42 -7.85
C VAL A 50 7.09 -18.80 -8.39
N LEU A 51 8.29 -19.30 -8.10
CA LEU A 51 8.74 -20.63 -8.51
C LEU A 51 7.90 -21.74 -7.85
N GLN A 52 7.54 -21.59 -6.58
CA GLN A 52 6.65 -22.51 -5.88
C GLN A 52 5.26 -22.55 -6.55
N TRP A 53 4.70 -21.39 -6.86
CA TRP A 53 3.41 -21.30 -7.54
C TRP A 53 3.47 -21.91 -8.96
N ALA A 54 4.52 -21.61 -9.73
CA ALA A 54 4.71 -22.15 -11.08
C ALA A 54 4.84 -23.68 -11.12
N LYS A 55 5.33 -24.30 -10.03
CA LYS A 55 5.40 -25.76 -9.88
C LYS A 55 4.09 -26.41 -9.46
N SER A 56 3.08 -25.62 -9.06
CA SER A 56 1.79 -26.16 -8.63
C SER A 56 1.06 -26.78 -9.82
N PRO A 57 0.70 -28.07 -9.79
CA PRO A 57 -0.02 -28.68 -10.89
C PRO A 57 -1.41 -28.06 -11.00
N VAL A 58 -1.76 -27.59 -12.20
CA VAL A 58 -3.11 -27.11 -12.53
C VAL A 58 -3.73 -28.11 -13.51
N PRO A 59 -4.32 -29.22 -13.01
CA PRO A 59 -4.79 -30.31 -13.86
C PRO A 59 -5.94 -29.91 -14.79
N PHE A 60 -6.70 -28.86 -14.44
CA PHE A 60 -7.84 -28.41 -15.22
C PHE A 60 -7.79 -26.90 -15.47
N LYS A 61 -8.05 -26.50 -16.73
CA LYS A 61 -8.30 -25.10 -17.09
C LYS A 61 -9.79 -24.82 -16.92
N ILE A 62 -10.20 -24.37 -15.74
CA ILE A 62 -11.60 -24.01 -15.45
C ILE A 62 -11.70 -22.49 -15.34
N PRO A 63 -11.89 -21.75 -16.46
CA PRO A 63 -12.10 -20.32 -16.40
C PRO A 63 -13.49 -20.03 -15.82
N THR A 64 -13.53 -19.37 -14.66
CA THR A 64 -14.79 -18.91 -14.06
C THR A 64 -15.18 -17.56 -14.66
N THR A 65 -16.34 -17.49 -15.32
CA THR A 65 -16.97 -16.24 -15.76
C THR A 65 -18.03 -15.81 -14.74
N CYS A 66 -18.22 -14.50 -14.57
CA CYS A 66 -19.12 -13.94 -13.55
C CYS A 66 -20.37 -13.27 -14.13
N GLY A 67 -20.64 -13.51 -15.42
CA GLY A 67 -21.74 -12.88 -16.16
C GLY A 67 -22.28 -13.77 -17.27
N GLN A 68 -23.26 -13.25 -17.98
CA GLN A 68 -24.01 -13.99 -18.99
C GLN A 68 -23.08 -14.50 -20.10
N GLY A 69 -23.07 -15.83 -20.28
CA GLY A 69 -22.16 -16.54 -21.18
C GLY A 69 -22.47 -16.34 -22.66
N TYR A 70 -21.49 -16.66 -23.50
CA TYR A 70 -21.58 -16.54 -24.96
C TYR A 70 -22.35 -17.67 -25.65
N SER A 71 -22.53 -18.81 -24.98
CA SER A 71 -23.08 -20.03 -25.59
C SER A 71 -24.57 -19.96 -25.95
N LEU A 72 -25.30 -18.95 -25.46
CA LEU A 72 -26.73 -18.77 -25.70
C LEU A 72 -26.94 -17.45 -26.44
N ASP A 73 -27.27 -17.52 -27.72
CA ASP A 73 -27.47 -16.40 -28.66
C ASP A 73 -28.65 -15.48 -28.28
N TRP A 74 -29.68 -16.03 -27.64
CA TRP A 74 -30.86 -15.31 -27.19
C TRP A 74 -30.67 -14.53 -25.87
N ILE A 75 -29.54 -14.71 -25.17
CA ILE A 75 -29.22 -13.97 -23.93
C ILE A 75 -28.19 -12.89 -24.23
N LYS A 76 -28.48 -11.65 -23.81
CA LYS A 76 -27.56 -10.51 -23.99
C LYS A 76 -26.25 -10.75 -23.23
N ARG A 77 -25.23 -11.17 -23.95
CA ARG A 77 -23.90 -11.42 -23.38
C ARG A 77 -23.30 -10.22 -22.62
N ASP A 78 -22.71 -10.52 -21.47
CA ASP A 78 -21.85 -9.56 -20.76
C ASP A 78 -20.39 -9.72 -21.21
N ARG A 79 -19.96 -8.82 -22.10
CA ARG A 79 -18.65 -8.90 -22.76
C ARG A 79 -17.48 -8.85 -21.78
N LEU A 80 -17.59 -8.06 -20.71
CA LEU A 80 -16.50 -7.87 -19.76
C LEU A 80 -16.49 -8.94 -18.67
N GLU A 81 -17.63 -9.59 -18.40
CA GLU A 81 -17.74 -10.64 -17.39
C GLU A 81 -17.60 -12.06 -17.95
N ALA A 82 -17.88 -12.23 -19.23
CA ALA A 82 -17.68 -13.46 -20.00
C ALA A 82 -16.89 -13.14 -21.28
N PRO A 83 -15.60 -12.76 -21.18
CA PRO A 83 -14.78 -12.42 -22.33
C PRO A 83 -14.51 -13.64 -23.22
N VAL A 84 -14.56 -13.46 -24.53
CA VAL A 84 -14.29 -14.51 -25.55
C VAL A 84 -13.08 -14.19 -26.41
N ASN A 85 -12.55 -12.97 -26.32
CA ASN A 85 -11.35 -12.55 -27.03
C ASN A 85 -10.40 -11.76 -26.12
N SER A 86 -9.16 -11.60 -26.57
CA SER A 86 -8.09 -10.93 -25.81
C SER A 86 -8.40 -9.48 -25.49
N LEU A 87 -9.15 -8.77 -26.33
CA LEU A 87 -9.50 -7.36 -26.11
C LEU A 87 -10.48 -7.21 -24.94
N GLU A 88 -11.49 -8.07 -24.87
CA GLU A 88 -12.44 -8.09 -23.75
C GLU A 88 -11.77 -8.54 -22.45
N VAL A 89 -10.82 -9.48 -22.51
CA VAL A 89 -9.98 -9.84 -21.36
C VAL A 89 -9.15 -8.64 -20.91
N ALA A 90 -8.50 -7.93 -21.83
CA ALA A 90 -7.73 -6.73 -21.50
C ALA A 90 -8.60 -5.65 -20.87
N GLY A 91 -9.80 -5.41 -21.40
CA GLY A 91 -10.78 -4.48 -20.83
C GLY A 91 -11.23 -4.88 -19.43
N ARG A 92 -11.53 -6.17 -19.21
CA ARG A 92 -11.84 -6.71 -17.87
C ARG A 92 -10.68 -6.46 -16.90
N MET A 93 -9.46 -6.88 -17.28
CA MET A 93 -8.28 -6.75 -16.44
C MET A 93 -7.96 -5.30 -16.11
N PHE A 94 -8.08 -4.38 -17.08
CA PHE A 94 -7.90 -2.96 -16.85
C PHE A 94 -8.87 -2.43 -15.79
N LEU A 95 -10.16 -2.74 -15.90
CA LEU A 95 -11.17 -2.30 -14.94
C LEU A 95 -11.00 -2.95 -13.55
N GLU A 96 -10.52 -4.19 -13.49
CA GLU A 96 -10.20 -4.84 -12.22
C GLU A 96 -8.96 -4.24 -11.55
N ILE A 97 -7.91 -3.93 -12.30
CA ILE A 97 -6.65 -3.39 -11.75
C ILE A 97 -6.81 -1.92 -11.36
N VAL A 98 -7.39 -1.11 -12.24
CA VAL A 98 -7.45 0.36 -12.09
C VAL A 98 -8.65 0.79 -11.25
N LEU A 99 -9.80 0.12 -11.41
CA LEU A 99 -11.04 0.55 -10.78
C LEU A 99 -11.61 -0.45 -9.78
N PHE A 100 -10.95 -1.58 -9.48
CA PHE A 100 -11.49 -2.62 -8.60
C PHE A 100 -12.96 -2.95 -8.90
N ARG A 101 -13.28 -3.14 -10.19
CA ARG A 101 -14.67 -3.29 -10.67
C ARG A 101 -15.44 -4.41 -9.98
N SER A 102 -14.79 -5.51 -9.62
CA SER A 102 -15.37 -6.58 -8.79
C SER A 102 -15.88 -6.08 -7.43
N LEU A 103 -15.13 -5.19 -6.78
CA LEU A 103 -15.49 -4.62 -5.48
C LEU A 103 -16.68 -3.65 -5.57
N TRP A 104 -16.79 -2.91 -6.68
CA TRP A 104 -17.96 -2.06 -6.95
C TRP A 104 -19.25 -2.87 -7.08
N ARG A 105 -19.16 -4.07 -7.67
CA ARG A 105 -20.28 -4.98 -7.90
C ARG A 105 -20.64 -5.83 -6.69
N ASN A 106 -19.81 -5.84 -5.65
CA ASN A 106 -20.07 -6.60 -4.44
C ASN A 106 -21.38 -6.15 -3.79
N THR A 107 -22.40 -7.00 -3.90
CA THR A 107 -23.77 -6.77 -3.44
C THR A 107 -24.04 -7.67 -2.24
N LYS A 108 -24.56 -7.08 -1.17
CA LYS A 108 -24.94 -7.76 0.06
C LYS A 108 -26.45 -7.84 0.13
N SER A 109 -26.98 -9.04 0.33
CA SER A 109 -28.40 -9.24 0.62
C SER A 109 -28.67 -8.89 2.09
N GLU A 110 -29.57 -7.94 2.34
CA GLU A 110 -30.08 -7.60 3.67
C GLU A 110 -31.59 -7.83 3.72
N VAL A 111 -32.09 -8.23 4.89
CA VAL A 111 -33.51 -8.39 5.15
C VAL A 111 -33.92 -7.22 6.04
N HIS A 112 -34.76 -6.33 5.50
CA HIS A 112 -35.37 -5.26 6.29
C HIS A 112 -36.69 -5.74 6.90
N ALA A 113 -37.32 -4.93 7.76
CA ALA A 113 -38.59 -5.28 8.38
C ALA A 113 -39.66 -5.62 7.30
N GLY A 114 -40.09 -6.89 7.26
CA GLY A 114 -41.00 -7.46 6.25
C GLY A 114 -40.33 -8.49 5.33
N PRO A 115 -41.05 -9.07 4.35
CA PRO A 115 -40.53 -10.08 3.42
C PRO A 115 -39.72 -9.45 2.26
N LYS A 116 -38.99 -8.35 2.52
CA LYS A 116 -38.23 -7.63 1.48
C LYS A 116 -36.74 -7.89 1.63
N LEU A 117 -36.20 -8.66 0.70
CA LEU A 117 -34.77 -8.83 0.49
C LEU A 117 -34.24 -7.64 -0.34
N THR A 118 -33.40 -6.81 0.25
CA THR A 118 -32.71 -5.72 -0.46
C THR A 118 -31.26 -6.13 -0.76
N TYR A 119 -30.72 -5.63 -1.86
CA TYR A 119 -29.32 -5.84 -2.23
C TYR A 119 -28.58 -4.50 -2.12
N GLU A 120 -27.77 -4.33 -1.09
CA GLU A 120 -26.94 -3.14 -0.91
C GLU A 120 -25.55 -3.35 -1.54
N SER A 121 -25.10 -2.37 -2.33
CA SER A 121 -23.76 -2.40 -2.94
C SER A 121 -22.73 -1.81 -1.98
N SER A 122 -21.57 -2.46 -1.84
CA SER A 122 -20.47 -2.00 -0.99
C SER A 122 -19.65 -0.85 -1.61
N LYS A 123 -20.32 0.19 -2.15
CA LYS A 123 -19.67 1.32 -2.84
C LYS A 123 -18.70 2.10 -1.95
N TRP A 124 -18.99 2.19 -0.66
CA TRP A 124 -18.09 2.82 0.32
C TRP A 124 -16.77 2.05 0.48
N LEU A 125 -16.83 0.72 0.52
CA LEU A 125 -15.63 -0.11 0.55
C LEU A 125 -14.80 0.07 -0.72
N TRP A 126 -15.46 0.13 -1.88
CA TRP A 126 -14.81 0.44 -3.15
C TRP A 126 -14.10 1.79 -3.12
N LEU A 127 -14.78 2.84 -2.67
CA LEU A 127 -14.24 4.20 -2.61
C LEU A 127 -13.02 4.26 -1.68
N PHE A 128 -13.14 3.73 -0.46
CA PHE A 128 -12.05 3.78 0.52
C PHE A 128 -10.86 2.92 0.09
N ALA A 129 -11.11 1.78 -0.57
CA ALA A 129 -10.06 0.96 -1.15
C ALA A 129 -9.32 1.72 -2.27
N LEU A 130 -10.03 2.38 -3.19
CA LEU A 130 -9.39 3.17 -4.24
C LEU A 130 -8.60 4.35 -3.67
N VAL A 131 -9.21 5.12 -2.77
CA VAL A 131 -8.54 6.26 -2.11
C VAL A 131 -7.25 5.80 -1.44
N PHE A 132 -7.28 4.69 -0.69
CA PHE A 132 -6.09 4.11 -0.08
C PHE A 132 -5.02 3.72 -1.12
N HIS A 133 -5.37 2.92 -2.14
CA HIS A 133 -4.39 2.40 -3.10
C HIS A 133 -3.80 3.49 -3.99
N TYR A 134 -4.61 4.44 -4.45
CA TYR A 134 -4.12 5.57 -5.25
C TYR A 134 -3.28 6.52 -4.41
N SER A 135 -3.65 6.78 -3.16
CA SER A 135 -2.81 7.59 -2.27
C SER A 135 -1.46 6.91 -2.04
N PHE A 136 -1.47 5.60 -1.77
CA PHE A 136 -0.24 4.83 -1.60
C PHE A 136 0.62 4.83 -2.86
N LEU A 137 0.01 4.64 -4.04
CA LEU A 137 0.71 4.69 -5.33
C LEU A 137 1.35 6.05 -5.58
N VAL A 138 0.62 7.14 -5.40
CA VAL A 138 1.14 8.51 -5.59
C VAL A 138 2.27 8.80 -4.61
N VAL A 139 2.12 8.38 -3.35
CA VAL A 139 3.20 8.48 -2.36
C VAL A 139 4.43 7.72 -2.83
N LEU A 140 4.30 6.48 -3.31
CA LEU A 140 5.43 5.71 -3.86
C LEU A 140 6.09 6.40 -5.06
N LEU A 141 5.29 6.89 -6.01
CA LEU A 141 5.81 7.61 -7.19
C LEU A 141 6.57 8.88 -6.78
N ARG A 142 6.06 9.61 -5.79
CA ARG A 142 6.76 10.77 -5.23
C ARG A 142 8.05 10.38 -4.53
N HIS A 143 8.09 9.25 -3.82
CA HIS A 143 9.31 8.78 -3.16
C HIS A 143 10.45 8.50 -4.15
N LEU A 144 10.16 8.17 -5.42
CA LEU A 144 11.18 8.00 -6.45
C LEU A 144 12.10 9.23 -6.62
N ARG A 145 11.64 10.44 -6.24
CA ARG A 145 12.48 11.65 -6.25
C ARG A 145 13.75 11.54 -5.39
N LEU A 146 13.72 10.69 -4.37
CA LEU A 146 14.84 10.47 -3.46
C LEU A 146 15.87 9.50 -4.05
N PHE A 147 15.45 8.67 -5.00
CA PHE A 147 16.29 7.62 -5.58
C PHE A 147 16.81 7.96 -6.98
N LEU A 148 16.28 9.01 -7.60
CA LEU A 148 16.58 9.39 -8.99
C LEU A 148 17.19 10.80 -9.07
N GLU A 149 18.30 10.91 -9.79
CA GLU A 149 18.94 12.18 -10.16
C GLU A 149 19.39 12.12 -11.64
N PRO A 150 18.84 12.95 -12.54
CA PRO A 150 17.83 13.99 -12.32
C PRO A 150 16.42 13.40 -12.06
N ILE A 151 15.54 14.20 -11.43
CA ILE A 151 14.16 13.80 -11.14
C ILE A 151 13.34 13.77 -12.45
N PRO A 152 12.66 12.66 -12.78
CA PRO A 152 11.82 12.58 -13.98
C PRO A 152 10.64 13.57 -13.97
N SER A 153 10.31 14.15 -15.13
CA SER A 153 9.21 15.12 -15.28
C SER A 153 7.85 14.58 -14.83
N LEU A 154 7.58 13.28 -15.07
CA LEU A 154 6.36 12.62 -14.61
C LEU A 154 6.20 12.67 -13.09
N VAL A 155 7.28 12.52 -12.33
CA VAL A 155 7.25 12.62 -10.86
C VAL A 155 6.92 14.05 -10.45
N GLY A 156 7.47 15.04 -11.14
CA GLY A 156 7.16 16.46 -10.90
C GLY A 156 5.69 16.81 -11.15
N ILE A 157 5.08 16.27 -12.21
CA ILE A 157 3.64 16.47 -12.51
C ILE A 157 2.77 15.86 -11.41
N VAL A 158 3.08 14.64 -10.98
CA VAL A 158 2.37 13.95 -9.90
C VAL A 158 2.47 14.73 -8.58
N GLU A 159 3.67 15.21 -8.25
CA GLU A 159 3.90 16.02 -7.04
C GLU A 159 3.13 17.34 -7.06
N TYR A 160 3.11 18.03 -8.21
CA TYR A 160 2.35 19.27 -8.37
C TYR A 160 0.84 19.05 -8.18
N ALA A 161 0.29 18.02 -8.82
CA ALA A 161 -1.13 17.69 -8.71
C ALA A 161 -1.53 17.35 -7.26
N ASP A 162 -0.66 16.64 -6.54
CA ASP A 162 -0.91 16.25 -5.15
C ASP A 162 -0.79 17.43 -4.16
N GLY A 163 0.06 18.41 -4.48
CA GLY A 163 0.26 19.64 -3.71
C GLY A 163 -0.65 20.81 -4.11
N ILE A 164 -1.66 20.58 -4.97
CA ILE A 164 -2.44 21.65 -5.62
C ILE A 164 -3.17 22.58 -4.64
N LEU A 165 -3.52 22.08 -3.45
CA LEU A 165 -4.24 22.86 -2.45
C LEU A 165 -3.36 23.92 -1.77
N GLN A 166 -2.03 23.82 -1.88
CA GLN A 166 -1.07 24.79 -1.32
C GLN A 166 -1.30 25.12 0.17
N ILE A 167 -1.83 24.17 0.94
CA ILE A 167 -2.14 24.35 2.37
C ILE A 167 -0.88 24.15 3.21
N GLY A 168 -0.51 25.14 4.04
CA GLY A 168 0.59 25.04 4.99
C GLY A 168 1.98 25.29 4.39
N ALA A 169 2.98 25.40 5.26
CA ALA A 169 4.39 25.59 4.89
C ALA A 169 5.27 24.64 5.73
N PRO A 170 5.78 23.52 5.18
CA PRO A 170 5.74 23.08 3.78
C PRO A 170 4.32 22.66 3.30
N THR A 171 4.09 22.67 1.99
CA THR A 171 2.78 22.36 1.39
C THR A 171 2.28 20.96 1.74
N MET A 172 1.09 20.84 2.31
CA MET A 172 0.45 19.55 2.56
C MET A 172 0.04 18.87 1.26
N TYR A 173 0.44 17.61 1.10
CA TYR A 173 -0.03 16.79 -0.02
C TYR A 173 -1.37 16.18 0.34
N LEU A 174 -2.28 16.11 -0.62
CA LEU A 174 -3.60 15.50 -0.42
C LEU A 174 -3.44 14.03 0.01
N THR A 175 -2.47 13.33 -0.57
CA THR A 175 -2.21 11.91 -0.29
C THR A 175 -1.75 11.63 1.13
N ASP A 176 -1.10 12.59 1.80
CA ASP A 176 -0.69 12.43 3.21
C ASP A 176 -1.95 12.25 4.09
N ALA A 177 -3.00 13.03 3.82
CA ALA A 177 -4.27 12.96 4.54
C ALA A 177 -5.14 11.78 4.07
N THR A 178 -5.29 11.60 2.75
CA THR A 178 -6.19 10.57 2.20
C THR A 178 -5.65 9.15 2.41
N LEU A 179 -4.34 8.94 2.49
CA LEU A 179 -3.75 7.65 2.84
C LEU A 179 -4.13 7.25 4.27
N LEU A 180 -3.96 8.14 5.24
CA LEU A 180 -4.34 7.88 6.64
C LEU A 180 -5.85 7.70 6.79
N LEU A 181 -6.64 8.55 6.13
CA LEU A 181 -8.10 8.42 6.16
C LEU A 181 -8.56 7.07 5.59
N GLY A 182 -8.01 6.66 4.44
CA GLY A 182 -8.29 5.36 3.84
C GLY A 182 -7.93 4.19 4.76
N LEU A 183 -6.75 4.23 5.38
CA LEU A 183 -6.32 3.23 6.37
C LEU A 183 -7.27 3.15 7.57
N LEU A 184 -7.62 4.30 8.17
CA LEU A 184 -8.51 4.37 9.33
C LEU A 184 -9.91 3.85 9.00
N LEU A 185 -10.44 4.16 7.82
CA LEU A 185 -11.75 3.68 7.38
C LEU A 185 -11.74 2.17 7.09
N LEU A 186 -10.70 1.64 6.44
CA LEU A 186 -10.56 0.20 6.17
C LEU A 186 -10.32 -0.60 7.45
N PHE A 187 -9.51 -0.07 8.37
CA PHE A 187 -9.30 -0.65 9.70
C PHE A 187 -10.59 -0.60 10.52
N GLY A 188 -11.27 0.55 10.54
CA GLY A 188 -12.57 0.74 11.19
C GLY A 188 -13.61 -0.25 10.69
N ARG A 189 -13.70 -0.48 9.37
CA ARG A 189 -14.55 -1.55 8.80
C ARG A 189 -14.20 -2.93 9.35
N ARG A 190 -12.91 -3.28 9.40
CA ARG A 190 -12.44 -4.58 9.90
C ARG A 190 -12.77 -4.78 11.39
N LEU A 191 -12.84 -3.69 12.16
CA LEU A 191 -13.35 -3.73 13.51
C LEU A 191 -14.87 -3.83 13.50
N ILE A 192 -15.60 -2.88 12.96
CA ILE A 192 -17.07 -2.78 13.14
C ILE A 192 -17.82 -3.97 12.52
N ASN A 193 -17.41 -4.46 11.36
CA ASN A 193 -18.09 -5.56 10.68
C ASN A 193 -17.78 -6.91 11.36
N ARG A 194 -18.81 -7.53 11.95
CA ARG A 194 -18.68 -8.80 12.70
C ARG A 194 -18.14 -9.94 11.84
N GLN A 195 -18.62 -10.09 10.61
CA GLN A 195 -18.20 -11.16 9.70
C GLN A 195 -16.71 -11.00 9.35
N VAL A 196 -16.29 -9.78 8.99
CA VAL A 196 -14.90 -9.49 8.65
C VAL A 196 -14.00 -9.66 9.87
N ARG A 197 -14.41 -9.17 11.05
CA ARG A 197 -13.65 -9.34 12.29
C ARG A 197 -13.46 -10.82 12.66
N TYR A 198 -14.48 -11.64 12.43
CA TYR A 198 -14.44 -13.06 12.74
C TYR A 198 -13.38 -13.79 11.89
N ILE A 199 -13.40 -13.58 10.57
CA ILE A 199 -12.46 -14.22 9.63
C ILE A 199 -11.06 -13.58 9.63
N SER A 200 -10.90 -12.38 10.20
CA SER A 200 -9.60 -11.70 10.23
C SER A 200 -8.60 -12.44 11.13
N LEU A 201 -7.37 -12.54 10.64
CA LEU A 201 -6.20 -13.09 11.31
C LEU A 201 -5.25 -11.96 11.76
N PRO A 202 -4.33 -12.19 12.72
CA PRO A 202 -3.32 -11.19 13.09
C PRO A 202 -2.53 -10.65 11.89
N ASN A 203 -2.25 -11.50 10.89
CA ASN A 203 -1.55 -11.12 9.66
C ASN A 203 -2.34 -10.15 8.77
N ASP A 204 -3.65 -9.98 8.98
CA ASP A 204 -4.45 -8.98 8.27
C ASP A 204 -4.37 -7.59 8.91
N TYR A 205 -4.05 -7.53 10.20
CA TYR A 205 -3.92 -6.28 10.96
C TYR A 205 -2.49 -5.74 10.91
N PHE A 206 -1.49 -6.62 10.85
CA PHE A 206 -0.08 -6.22 10.86
C PHE A 206 0.28 -5.26 9.71
N PRO A 207 -0.03 -5.55 8.43
CA PRO A 207 0.25 -4.61 7.34
C PRO A 207 -0.50 -3.28 7.46
N LEU A 208 -1.74 -3.29 7.99
CA LEU A 208 -2.49 -2.06 8.20
C LEU A 208 -1.80 -1.14 9.21
N PHE A 209 -1.35 -1.69 10.34
CA PHE A 209 -0.60 -0.93 11.33
C PHE A 209 0.79 -0.53 10.84
N LEU A 210 1.47 -1.40 10.08
CA LEU A 210 2.79 -1.12 9.52
C LEU A 210 2.71 0.08 8.55
N ILE A 211 1.81 0.05 7.57
CA ILE A 211 1.63 1.14 6.61
C ILE A 211 1.17 2.43 7.32
N MET A 212 0.33 2.31 8.35
CA MET A 212 -0.04 3.45 9.19
C MET A 212 1.16 4.04 9.92
N GLY A 213 2.04 3.21 10.47
CA GLY A 213 3.30 3.63 11.09
C GLY A 213 4.24 4.32 10.10
N ILE A 214 4.40 3.77 8.89
CA ILE A 214 5.18 4.38 7.80
C ILE A 214 4.60 5.76 7.45
N ALA A 215 3.29 5.85 7.22
CA ALA A 215 2.63 7.11 6.88
C ALA A 215 2.76 8.16 8.00
N VAL A 216 2.49 7.77 9.25
CA VAL A 216 2.60 8.67 10.41
C VAL A 216 4.03 9.15 10.61
N THR A 217 5.02 8.26 10.57
CA THR A 217 6.43 8.65 10.70
C THR A 217 6.85 9.59 9.56
N GLY A 218 6.43 9.34 8.32
CA GLY A 218 6.70 10.23 7.18
C GLY A 218 6.10 11.63 7.35
N ILE A 219 4.84 11.72 7.81
CA ILE A 219 4.17 13.00 8.08
C ILE A 219 4.85 13.73 9.24
N LEU A 220 5.16 13.02 10.33
CA LEU A 220 5.84 13.61 11.49
C LEU A 220 7.19 14.21 11.10
N MET A 221 7.99 13.50 10.32
CA MET A 221 9.26 14.00 9.78
C MET A 221 9.10 15.28 8.98
N ARG A 222 8.07 15.33 8.12
CA ARG A 222 7.88 16.44 7.19
C ARG A 222 7.40 17.73 7.88
N PHE A 223 6.50 17.62 8.85
CA PHE A 223 5.82 18.78 9.44
C PHE A 223 6.29 19.14 10.84
N PHE A 224 6.61 18.14 11.68
CA PHE A 224 6.80 18.37 13.12
C PHE A 224 8.26 18.18 13.56
N LEU A 225 8.97 17.21 12.97
CA LEU A 225 10.33 16.82 13.36
C LEU A 225 11.37 17.16 12.29
N ARG A 226 11.12 18.23 11.53
CA ARG A 226 11.97 18.64 10.39
C ARG A 226 13.37 19.11 10.81
N GLY A 227 13.55 19.55 12.07
CA GLY A 227 14.80 20.16 12.55
C GLY A 227 16.05 19.27 12.48
N GLY A 228 15.89 17.94 12.37
CA GLY A 228 17.01 16.98 12.23
C GLY A 228 16.99 16.21 10.91
N ILE A 229 16.34 16.75 9.87
CA ILE A 229 16.09 16.03 8.62
C ILE A 229 16.62 16.85 7.45
N ASP A 230 17.80 16.47 6.97
CA ASP A 230 18.38 17.00 5.75
C ASP A 230 18.01 16.13 4.54
N ILE A 231 17.18 16.68 3.65
CA ILE A 231 16.71 16.00 2.44
C ILE A 231 17.88 15.69 1.50
N THR A 232 18.94 16.51 1.48
CA THR A 232 20.11 16.28 0.62
C THR A 232 20.93 15.09 1.11
N VAL A 233 21.10 14.94 2.43
CA VAL A 233 21.75 13.76 3.03
C VAL A 233 20.92 12.51 2.78
N ILE A 234 19.60 12.56 2.98
CA ILE A 234 18.68 11.44 2.69
C ILE A 234 18.79 11.02 1.22
N LYS A 235 18.79 11.98 0.30
CA LYS A 235 18.90 11.71 -1.14
C LYS A 235 20.25 11.09 -1.49
N THR A 236 21.33 11.58 -0.89
CA THR A 236 22.68 11.02 -1.09
C THR A 236 22.74 9.56 -0.63
N LEU A 237 22.19 9.26 0.55
CA LEU A 237 22.07 7.89 1.04
C LEU A 237 21.20 7.02 0.11
N ALA A 238 20.02 7.50 -0.29
CA ALA A 238 19.08 6.76 -1.13
C ALA A 238 19.66 6.44 -2.52
N VAL A 239 20.29 7.41 -3.18
CA VAL A 239 20.99 7.19 -4.46
C VAL A 239 22.19 6.27 -4.24
N GLY A 240 22.96 6.45 -3.16
CA GLY A 240 24.07 5.58 -2.79
C GLY A 240 23.65 4.11 -2.60
N LEU A 241 22.52 3.86 -1.94
CA LEU A 241 21.96 2.52 -1.76
C LEU A 241 21.66 1.85 -3.11
N VAL A 242 20.97 2.55 -4.02
CA VAL A 242 20.57 2.03 -5.33
C VAL A 242 21.77 1.84 -6.27
N THR A 243 22.79 2.69 -6.15
CA THR A 243 24.04 2.63 -6.94
C THR A 243 25.10 1.73 -6.32
N PHE A 244 24.81 1.06 -5.20
CA PHE A 244 25.75 0.21 -4.44
C PHE A 244 27.00 0.94 -3.90
N HIS A 245 26.89 2.24 -3.68
CA HIS A 245 27.91 3.08 -3.03
C HIS A 245 27.29 3.84 -1.85
N PRO A 246 26.81 3.13 -0.80
CA PRO A 246 26.10 3.75 0.31
C PRO A 246 27.04 4.64 1.12
N THR A 247 26.63 5.89 1.36
CA THR A 247 27.37 6.82 2.21
C THR A 247 26.39 7.55 3.13
N ILE A 248 26.78 7.68 4.39
CA ILE A 248 26.08 8.51 5.37
C ILE A 248 26.95 9.76 5.56
N SER A 249 26.58 10.84 4.88
CA SER A 249 27.39 12.07 4.79
C SER A 249 27.06 13.12 5.86
N GLY A 250 26.13 12.82 6.77
CA GLY A 250 25.68 13.74 7.82
C GLY A 250 24.82 13.04 8.87
N ASP A 251 24.44 13.79 9.90
CA ASP A 251 23.57 13.26 10.96
C ASP A 251 22.11 13.27 10.52
N LEU A 252 21.43 12.14 10.69
CA LEU A 252 20.03 11.96 10.35
C LEU A 252 19.25 11.69 11.64
N GLY A 253 18.15 12.41 11.84
CA GLY A 253 17.32 12.22 13.03
C GLY A 253 16.82 10.77 13.17
N ALA A 254 16.70 10.29 14.40
CA ALA A 254 16.23 8.93 14.73
C ALA A 254 14.89 8.55 14.05
N ILE A 255 14.02 9.53 13.83
CA ILE A 255 12.73 9.33 13.15
C ILE A 255 12.89 8.89 11.68
N PHE A 256 13.97 9.31 10.99
CA PHE A 256 14.28 8.83 9.65
C PHE A 256 14.63 7.35 9.66
N TYR A 257 15.50 6.93 10.59
CA TYR A 257 15.86 5.53 10.75
C TYR A 257 14.65 4.67 11.14
N ALA A 258 13.73 5.20 11.97
CA ALA A 258 12.47 4.52 12.24
C ALA A 258 11.60 4.38 10.99
N HIS A 259 11.47 5.43 10.19
CA HIS A 259 10.69 5.38 8.96
C HIS A 259 11.24 4.36 7.95
N ILE A 260 12.54 4.43 7.63
CA ILE A 260 13.16 3.49 6.69
C ILE A 260 13.13 2.05 7.23
N PHE A 261 13.32 1.85 8.54
CA PHE A 261 13.24 0.53 9.16
C PHE A 261 11.84 -0.09 9.05
N LEU A 262 10.77 0.69 9.18
CA LEU A 262 9.41 0.17 8.99
C LEU A 262 9.10 -0.18 7.53
N VAL A 263 9.79 0.46 6.58
CA VAL A 263 9.66 0.17 5.15
C VAL A 263 10.41 -1.12 4.77
N CYS A 264 11.51 -1.43 5.48
CA CYS A 264 12.37 -2.60 5.26
C CYS A 264 11.79 -3.88 5.88
#